data_AF-A0A0F9F7X6-F1
#
_entry.id   AF-A0A0F9F7X6-F1
#
_cell.length_a   1.000
_cell.length_b   1.000
_cell.length_c   1.000
_cell.angle_alpha   90.00
_cell.angle_beta   90.00
_cell.angle_gamma   90.00
#
_symmetry.space_group_name_H-M   'P 1'
#
loop_
_entity.id
_entity.type
_entity.pdbx_description
1 polymer ?
#
loop_
_entity_poly.entity_id
_entity_poly.type
_entity_poly.pdbx_seq_one_letter_code
_entity_poly.pdbx_strand_id
1 'polypeptide(L)'
;MFTTATIKQLNTALDYVNTLYDDNIVFKSEPILKGNRIHFTLTVKDSSAAGSRIGNSGRKVKAACWHVHGHFFEFLFDDGVELIIVLGKYMKSNADNWKDWEVSYAYNMSQLCNC
;
A
#
# COMPACT_ATOMS: atom_id res chain seq x y z
N MET A 1 6.59 3.15 4.66
CA MET A 1 5.76 2.38 5.62
C MET A 1 6.64 1.34 6.28
N PHE A 2 6.29 0.87 7.48
CA PHE A 2 7.04 -0.19 8.17
C PHE A 2 6.14 -1.39 8.48
N THR A 3 6.71 -2.59 8.57
CA THR A 3 5.97 -3.79 8.96
C THR A 3 6.86 -4.82 9.66
N THR A 4 6.24 -5.76 10.38
CA THR A 4 6.87 -6.99 10.89
C THR A 4 6.87 -8.14 9.89
N ALA A 5 6.18 -8.00 8.74
CA ALA A 5 6.20 -8.99 7.67
C ALA A 5 7.62 -9.25 7.14
N THR A 6 7.88 -10.46 6.68
CA THR A 6 9.12 -10.83 5.99
C THR A 6 9.13 -10.34 4.53
N ILE A 7 10.30 -10.28 3.90
CA ILE A 7 10.42 -9.93 2.46
C ILE A 7 9.61 -10.89 1.59
N LYS A 8 9.60 -12.18 1.91
CA LYS A 8 8.81 -13.19 1.18
C LYS A 8 7.31 -12.88 1.24
N GLN A 9 6.79 -12.52 2.41
CA GLN A 9 5.39 -12.13 2.58
C GLN A 9 5.05 -10.86 1.80
N LEU A 10 5.95 -9.86 1.82
CA LEU A 10 5.80 -8.64 1.03
C LEU A 10 5.72 -8.92 -0.47
N ASN A 11 6.59 -9.78 -0.99
CA ASN A 11 6.56 -10.16 -2.41
C ASN A 11 5.29 -10.95 -2.75
N THR A 12 4.88 -11.88 -1.88
CA THR A 12 3.64 -12.66 -2.09
C THR A 12 2.41 -11.75 -2.10
N ALA A 13 2.35 -10.78 -1.19
CA ALA A 13 1.30 -9.76 -1.17
C ALA A 13 1.33 -8.88 -2.42
N LEU A 14 2.53 -8.53 -2.93
CA LEU A 14 2.67 -7.75 -4.15
C LEU A 14 2.15 -8.53 -5.36
N ASP A 15 2.51 -9.81 -5.48
CA ASP A 15 2.04 -10.70 -6.55
C ASP A 15 0.52 -10.83 -6.52
N TYR A 16 -0.07 -11.04 -5.34
CA TYR A 16 -1.53 -11.06 -5.17
C TYR A 16 -2.17 -9.75 -5.63
N VAL A 17 -1.69 -8.61 -5.13
CA VAL A 17 -2.22 -7.29 -5.50
C VAL A 17 -2.08 -7.02 -7.00
N ASN A 18 -1.01 -7.47 -7.63
CA ASN A 18 -0.82 -7.32 -9.07
C ASN A 18 -1.82 -8.11 -9.92
N THR A 19 -2.47 -9.14 -9.37
CA THR A 19 -3.62 -9.79 -10.04
C THR A 19 -4.85 -8.88 -10.14
N LEU A 20 -4.94 -7.86 -9.27
CA LEU A 20 -6.05 -6.90 -9.22
C LEU A 20 -5.77 -5.61 -10.01
N TYR A 21 -4.52 -5.35 -10.35
CA TYR A 21 -4.06 -4.07 -10.91
C TYR A 21 -3.14 -4.26 -12.12
N ASP A 22 -3.36 -5.32 -12.91
CA ASP A 22 -2.69 -5.57 -14.19
C ASP A 22 -1.15 -5.47 -14.12
N ASP A 23 -0.55 -6.04 -13.07
CA ASP A 23 0.90 -5.98 -12.83
C ASP A 23 1.48 -4.54 -12.79
N ASN A 24 0.68 -3.55 -12.40
CA ASN A 24 1.12 -2.15 -12.35
C ASN A 24 1.79 -1.78 -11.01
N ILE A 25 1.64 -2.56 -9.95
CA ILE A 25 2.13 -2.22 -8.61
C ILE A 25 3.54 -2.74 -8.41
N VAL A 26 4.42 -1.90 -7.88
CA VAL A 26 5.81 -2.25 -7.55
C VAL A 26 6.24 -1.60 -6.25
N PHE A 27 7.31 -2.13 -5.64
CA PHE A 27 8.04 -1.37 -4.65
C PHE A 27 8.80 -0.21 -5.31
N LYS A 28 8.70 0.99 -4.74
CA LYS A 28 9.45 2.16 -5.21
C LYS A 28 10.96 1.97 -5.12
N SER A 29 11.38 1.19 -4.13
CA SER A 29 12.74 0.74 -3.87
C SER A 29 12.65 -0.61 -3.18
N GLU A 30 13.68 -1.43 -3.29
CA GLU A 30 13.77 -2.71 -2.58
C GLU A 30 13.40 -2.55 -1.08
N PRO A 31 12.55 -3.42 -0.52
CA PRO A 31 12.25 -3.41 0.90
C PRO A 31 13.52 -3.61 1.74
N ILE A 32 13.75 -2.74 2.71
CA ILE A 32 14.97 -2.74 3.52
C ILE A 32 14.66 -3.00 5.00
N LEU A 33 15.46 -3.84 5.65
CA LEU A 33 15.38 -4.04 7.09
C LEU A 33 15.92 -2.79 7.82
N LYS A 34 15.11 -2.19 8.70
CA LYS A 34 15.48 -1.09 9.58
C LYS A 34 15.17 -1.49 11.02
N GLY A 35 16.20 -1.90 11.76
CA GLY A 35 16.03 -2.48 13.09
C GLY A 35 15.31 -3.83 13.00
N ASN A 36 14.16 -3.96 13.66
CA ASN A 36 13.33 -5.17 13.66
C ASN A 36 12.14 -5.12 12.68
N ARG A 37 12.11 -4.14 11.78
CA ARG A 37 10.98 -3.92 10.86
C ARG A 37 11.47 -3.68 9.45
N ILE A 38 10.68 -4.09 8.46
CA ILE A 38 10.98 -3.81 7.06
C ILE A 38 10.32 -2.50 6.65
N HIS A 39 11.12 -1.60 6.05
CA HIS A 39 10.68 -0.35 5.44
C HIS A 39 10.44 -0.56 3.95
N PHE A 40 9.24 -0.22 3.48
CA PHE A 40 8.84 -0.35 2.08
C PHE A 40 7.93 0.80 1.65
N THR A 41 7.79 0.99 0.34
CA THR A 41 6.89 1.96 -0.28
C THR A 41 6.35 1.35 -1.57
N LEU A 42 5.03 1.35 -1.76
CA LEU A 42 4.40 0.95 -3.02
C LEU A 42 4.30 2.14 -3.98
N THR A 43 4.43 1.87 -5.26
CA THR A 43 4.21 2.82 -6.35
C THR A 43 3.65 2.07 -7.56
N VAL A 44 3.23 2.81 -8.58
CA VAL A 44 2.82 2.25 -9.87
C VAL A 44 3.95 2.33 -10.90
N LYS A 45 3.97 1.42 -11.87
CA LYS A 45 4.86 1.45 -13.06
C LYS A 45 4.42 2.57 -14.00
N ASP A 46 3.12 2.64 -14.28
CA ASP A 46 2.45 3.64 -15.11
C ASP A 46 1.34 4.37 -14.32
N SER A 47 1.39 5.70 -14.33
CA SER A 47 0.37 6.55 -13.72
C SER A 47 -0.94 6.57 -14.49
N SER A 48 -0.98 6.09 -15.74
CA SER A 48 -2.21 6.05 -16.55
C SER A 48 -3.06 4.82 -16.26
N ALA A 49 -2.43 3.76 -15.76
CA ALA A 49 -3.02 2.45 -15.47
C ALA A 49 -3.66 2.36 -14.07
N ALA A 50 -4.28 1.21 -13.79
CA ALA A 50 -5.02 0.93 -12.56
C ALA A 50 -4.12 0.98 -11.31
N GLY A 51 -4.70 1.37 -10.18
CA GLY A 51 -4.00 1.49 -8.90
C GLY A 51 -3.18 2.78 -8.73
N SER A 52 -3.19 3.67 -9.74
CA SER A 52 -2.56 4.98 -9.64
C SER A 52 -3.40 5.95 -8.82
N ARG A 53 -2.73 6.84 -8.09
CA ARG A 53 -3.35 7.88 -7.28
C ARG A 53 -3.64 9.12 -8.11
N ILE A 54 -4.75 9.81 -7.80
CA ILE A 54 -5.11 11.11 -8.37
C ILE A 54 -4.61 12.20 -7.41
N GLY A 55 -3.80 13.14 -7.89
CA GLY A 55 -3.34 14.28 -7.09
C GLY A 55 -4.40 15.38 -7.00
N ASN A 56 -4.17 16.38 -6.14
CA ASN A 56 -5.12 17.49 -5.91
C ASN A 56 -5.47 18.30 -7.15
N SER A 57 -4.62 18.29 -8.19
CA SER A 57 -4.88 18.95 -9.46
C SER A 57 -5.79 18.13 -10.39
N GLY A 58 -6.26 16.96 -9.94
CA GLY A 58 -6.96 15.97 -10.77
C GLY A 58 -6.02 15.15 -11.68
N ARG A 59 -4.71 15.44 -11.69
CA ARG A 59 -3.74 14.70 -12.49
C ARG A 59 -3.37 13.39 -11.80
N LYS A 60 -3.28 12.30 -12.58
CA LYS A 60 -2.73 11.03 -12.09
C LYS A 60 -1.26 11.18 -11.76
N VAL A 61 -0.81 10.56 -10.67
CA VAL A 61 0.58 10.59 -10.21
C VAL A 61 1.14 9.19 -10.12
N LYS A 62 2.47 9.06 -10.27
CA LYS A 62 3.19 7.80 -10.12
C LYS A 62 3.36 7.46 -8.63
N ALA A 63 2.24 7.14 -8.00
CA ALA A 63 2.14 6.66 -6.62
C ALA A 63 0.94 5.70 -6.53
N ALA A 64 1.06 4.67 -5.68
CA ALA A 64 -0.05 3.77 -5.40
C ALA A 64 -1.18 4.51 -4.69
N CYS A 65 -2.42 4.16 -5.02
CA CYS A 65 -3.61 4.71 -4.40
C CYS A 65 -3.95 3.98 -3.09
N TRP A 66 -4.91 4.48 -2.30
CA TRP A 66 -5.22 3.86 -1.02
C TRP A 66 -5.83 2.46 -1.16
N HIS A 67 -6.60 2.18 -2.22
CA HIS A 67 -7.12 0.83 -2.46
C HIS A 67 -6.01 -0.22 -2.67
N VAL A 68 -4.94 0.16 -3.37
CA VAL A 68 -3.76 -0.71 -3.53
C VAL A 68 -3.15 -1.03 -2.17
N HIS A 69 -2.97 -0.02 -1.32
CA HIS A 69 -2.49 -0.21 0.04
C HIS A 69 -3.44 -1.08 0.85
N GLY A 70 -4.74 -0.85 0.73
CA GLY A 70 -5.79 -1.63 1.36
C GLY A 70 -5.68 -3.11 1.04
N HIS A 71 -5.77 -3.51 -0.22
CA HIS A 71 -5.66 -4.91 -0.61
C HIS A 71 -4.31 -5.54 -0.26
N PHE A 72 -3.23 -4.76 -0.32
CA PHE A 72 -1.91 -5.22 0.11
C PHE A 72 -1.88 -5.54 1.61
N PHE A 73 -2.46 -4.67 2.45
CA PHE A 73 -2.54 -4.89 3.89
C PHE A 73 -3.52 -5.99 4.25
N GLU A 74 -4.64 -6.14 3.53
CA GLU A 74 -5.58 -7.25 3.71
C GLU A 74 -4.86 -8.59 3.62
N PHE A 75 -4.12 -8.78 2.54
CA PHE A 75 -3.35 -10.00 2.33
C PHE A 75 -2.34 -10.23 3.47
N LEU A 76 -1.61 -9.20 3.89
CA LEU A 76 -0.64 -9.34 4.97
C LEU A 76 -1.29 -9.71 6.31
N PHE A 77 -2.41 -9.07 6.66
CA PHE A 77 -3.12 -9.39 7.89
C PHE A 77 -3.72 -10.81 7.87
N ASP A 78 -4.23 -11.24 6.72
CA ASP A 78 -4.74 -12.62 6.53
C ASP A 78 -3.61 -13.67 6.62
N ASP A 79 -2.39 -13.30 6.22
CA ASP A 79 -1.16 -14.11 6.38
C ASP A 79 -0.54 -14.00 7.79
N GLY A 80 -1.26 -13.40 8.75
CA GLY A 80 -0.84 -13.33 10.16
C GLY A 80 0.18 -12.25 10.50
N VAL A 81 0.38 -11.25 9.62
CA VAL A 81 1.24 -10.11 9.93
C VAL A 81 0.60 -9.23 11.00
N GLU A 82 1.30 -9.04 12.11
CA GLU A 82 0.71 -8.39 13.29
C GLU A 82 0.72 -6.86 13.24
N LEU A 83 1.61 -6.26 12.44
CA LEU A 83 1.81 -4.81 12.48
C LEU A 83 2.21 -4.20 11.16
N ILE A 84 1.48 -3.15 10.80
CA ILE A 84 1.82 -2.23 9.71
C ILE A 84 1.79 -0.79 10.26
N ILE A 85 2.80 0.00 9.91
CA ILE A 85 2.92 1.41 10.31
C ILE A 85 2.85 2.30 9.07
N VAL A 86 1.80 3.10 9.02
CA VAL A 86 1.54 4.08 7.95
C VAL A 86 1.42 5.46 8.58
N LEU A 87 2.26 6.40 8.14
CA LEU A 87 2.29 7.78 8.65
C LEU A 87 2.34 7.89 10.19
N GLY A 88 3.05 6.97 10.85
CA GLY A 88 3.20 6.93 12.31
C GLY A 88 2.04 6.27 13.06
N LYS A 89 0.98 5.84 12.37
CA LYS A 89 -0.14 5.10 12.95
C LYS A 89 0.06 3.59 12.83
N TYR A 90 -0.33 2.88 13.87
CA TYR A 90 -0.24 1.43 13.96
C TYR A 90 -1.55 0.82 13.48
N MET A 91 -1.46 -0.10 12.53
CA MET A 91 -2.58 -0.95 12.10
C MET A 91 -2.25 -2.37 12.52
N LYS A 92 -3.18 -3.01 13.24
CA LYS A 92 -2.99 -4.35 13.80
C LYS A 92 -3.93 -5.39 13.20
N SER A 93 -4.89 -4.96 12.37
CA SER A 93 -5.87 -5.83 11.76
C SER A 93 -6.53 -5.16 10.55
N ASN A 94 -7.28 -5.95 9.78
CA ASN A 94 -8.13 -5.46 8.68
C ASN A 94 -9.17 -4.43 9.12
N ALA A 95 -9.60 -4.47 10.39
CA ALA A 95 -10.51 -3.46 10.92
C ALA A 95 -9.89 -2.04 10.92
N ASP A 96 -8.56 -1.91 10.87
CA ASP A 96 -7.86 -0.63 10.83
C ASP A 96 -7.53 -0.16 9.40
N ASN A 97 -7.64 -1.05 8.41
CA ASN A 97 -7.10 -0.87 7.07
C ASN A 97 -7.89 0.16 6.23
N TRP A 98 -9.21 0.15 6.34
CA TRP A 98 -10.11 0.96 5.50
C TRP A 98 -10.61 2.25 6.17
N LYS A 99 -9.96 2.68 7.26
CA LYS A 99 -10.28 3.93 7.97
C LYS A 99 -9.67 5.15 7.28
N ASP A 100 -9.98 5.30 6.00
CA ASP A 100 -9.41 6.24 5.02
C ASP A 100 -9.26 7.69 5.55
N TRP A 101 -10.28 8.21 6.24
CA TRP A 101 -10.31 9.56 6.82
C TRP A 101 -9.48 9.76 8.09
N GLU A 102 -9.09 8.68 8.76
CA GLU A 102 -8.41 8.72 10.04
C GLU A 102 -6.91 8.54 9.82
N VAL A 103 -6.50 7.74 8.83
CA VAL A 103 -5.07 7.44 8.60
C VAL A 103 -4.41 8.38 7.58
N SER A 104 -5.18 9.26 6.91
CA SER A 104 -4.70 10.04 5.76
C SER A 104 -4.96 11.54 5.85
N TYR A 105 -3.94 12.36 5.53
CA TYR A 105 -4.16 13.73 5.03
C TYR A 105 -4.86 13.69 3.67
N ALA A 106 -5.53 14.76 3.21
CA ALA A 106 -6.38 14.84 1.99
C ALA A 106 -5.91 14.14 0.68
N TYR A 107 -4.66 13.70 0.59
CA TYR A 107 -4.00 13.09 -0.56
C TYR A 107 -4.09 11.56 -0.67
N ASN A 108 -4.58 10.81 0.33
CA ASN A 108 -4.75 9.35 0.23
C ASN A 108 -6.19 8.89 0.46
N MET A 109 -7.17 9.68 0.06
CA MET A 109 -8.55 9.22 0.07
C MET A 109 -8.77 8.16 -1.03
N SER A 110 -9.49 7.09 -0.71
CA SER A 110 -10.07 6.09 -1.62
C SER A 110 -10.79 6.73 -2.81
N GLN A 111 -11.40 7.89 -2.63
CA GLN A 111 -12.06 8.67 -3.68
C GLN A 111 -11.09 9.24 -4.74
N LEU A 112 -9.79 9.35 -4.42
CA LEU A 112 -8.75 9.86 -5.32
C LEU A 112 -7.96 8.72 -5.97
N CYS A 113 -8.67 7.70 -6.44
CA CYS A 113 -8.07 6.52 -7.02
C CYS A 113 -8.52 6.31 -8.47
N ASN A 114 -7.59 5.89 -9.33
CA ASN A 114 -7.87 5.31 -10.63
C ASN A 114 -7.77 3.79 -10.50
N CYS A 115 -8.79 3.19 -9.88
CA CYS A 115 -8.91 1.76 -9.67
C CYS A 115 -9.67 1.11 -10.82
#